data_AF-A0AAV8Z142-F1
#
_entry.id   AF-A0AAV8Z142-F1
#
_cell.length_a   1.000
_cell.length_b   1.000
_cell.length_c   1.000
_cell.angle_alpha   90.00
_cell.angle_beta   90.00
_cell.angle_gamma   90.00
#
_symmetry.space_group_name_H-M   'P 1'
#
loop_
_entity.id
_entity.type
_entity.pdbx_description
1 polymer ?
#
loop_
_entity_poly.entity_id
_entity_poly.type
_entity_poly.pdbx_seq_one_letter_code
_entity_poly.pdbx_strand_id
1 'polypeptide(L)'
;MSITIQKPAGATWIKFNYDQIGYYRVNYPEAQWRELSSNFNSLSISDRTHLLEESFSIAEAGQLSYEIPLDLTKNLITEIEYTPWSVASSKLQTILRYLSGSGSAQEETFKVIVHVW
;
A
#
# COMPACT_ATOMS: atom_id res chain seq x y z
N MET A 1 4.36 6.51 -23.75
CA MET A 1 5.61 5.77 -23.99
C MET A 1 5.63 4.59 -23.02
N SER A 2 5.87 3.37 -23.49
CA SER A 2 5.94 2.18 -22.63
C SER A 2 7.32 1.55 -22.77
N ILE A 3 7.85 1.02 -21.66
CA ILE A 3 9.09 0.25 -21.61
C ILE A 3 8.73 -1.17 -21.20
N THR A 4 9.34 -2.16 -21.85
CA THR A 4 9.18 -3.58 -21.50
C THR A 4 10.47 -4.08 -20.87
N ILE A 5 10.37 -4.59 -19.65
CA ILE A 5 11.49 -5.19 -18.92
C ILE A 5 11.28 -6.70 -18.89
N GLN A 6 12.31 -7.47 -19.27
CA GLN A 6 12.25 -8.93 -19.26
C GLN A 6 12.41 -9.43 -17.82
N LYS A 7 11.40 -10.14 -17.31
CA LYS A 7 11.46 -10.73 -15.97
C LYS A 7 12.47 -11.89 -15.97
N PRO A 8 13.41 -11.95 -15.01
CA PRO A 8 14.33 -13.07 -14.87
C PRO A 8 13.60 -14.42 -14.76
N ALA A 9 14.22 -15.47 -15.29
CA ALA A 9 13.69 -16.83 -15.15
C ALA A 9 13.60 -17.21 -13.67
N GLY A 10 12.45 -17.76 -13.25
CA GLY A 10 12.21 -18.19 -11.87
C GLY A 10 11.75 -17.09 -10.89
N ALA A 11 11.83 -15.80 -11.25
CA ALA A 11 11.32 -14.74 -10.37
C ALA A 11 9.78 -14.82 -10.25
N THR A 12 9.24 -14.92 -9.04
CA THR A 12 7.78 -15.02 -8.80
C THR A 12 7.14 -13.65 -8.58
N TRP A 13 7.91 -12.68 -8.08
CA TRP A 13 7.46 -11.31 -7.81
C TRP A 13 8.54 -10.29 -8.20
N ILE A 14 8.14 -9.02 -8.31
CA ILE A 14 9.04 -7.90 -8.59
C ILE A 14 8.64 -6.68 -7.78
N LYS A 15 9.63 -6.01 -7.17
CA LYS A 15 9.48 -4.70 -6.53
C LYS A 15 10.28 -3.68 -7.32
N PHE A 16 9.61 -2.68 -7.88
CA PHE A 16 10.24 -1.52 -8.50
C PHE A 16 10.54 -0.45 -7.47
N ASN A 17 11.42 0.50 -7.82
CA ASN A 17 11.89 1.57 -6.93
C ASN A 17 12.51 1.03 -5.64
N TYR A 18 13.55 0.20 -5.79
CA TYR A 18 14.33 -0.35 -4.69
C TYR A 18 14.84 0.77 -3.77
N ASP A 19 14.62 0.61 -2.47
CA ASP A 19 14.95 1.59 -1.42
C ASP A 19 14.36 2.99 -1.63
N GLN A 20 13.30 3.10 -2.45
CA GLN A 20 12.56 4.35 -2.66
C GLN A 20 13.43 5.53 -3.16
N ILE A 21 14.45 5.25 -3.98
CA ILE A 21 15.37 6.30 -4.47
C ILE A 21 14.68 7.24 -5.47
N GLY A 22 13.80 6.70 -6.30
CA GLY A 22 13.11 7.45 -7.35
C GLY A 22 11.90 8.22 -6.84
N TYR A 23 11.69 9.42 -7.38
CA TYR A 23 10.50 10.24 -7.10
C TYR A 23 9.32 9.85 -8.01
N TYR A 24 8.82 8.62 -7.83
CA TYR A 24 7.65 8.11 -8.53
C TYR A 24 6.94 7.05 -7.69
N ARG A 25 5.63 6.88 -7.95
CA ARG A 25 4.82 5.82 -7.35
C ARG A 25 4.75 4.60 -8.27
N VAL A 26 4.66 3.42 -7.69
CA VAL A 26 4.46 2.17 -8.43
C VAL A 26 3.13 1.55 -8.05
N ASN A 27 2.29 1.30 -9.05
CA ASN A 27 1.09 0.48 -8.87
C ASN A 27 1.28 -0.86 -9.58
N TYR A 28 0.91 -1.93 -8.89
CA TYR A 28 0.96 -3.29 -9.39
C TYR A 28 -0.45 -3.84 -9.60
N PRO A 29 -0.64 -4.84 -10.48
CA PRO A 29 -1.85 -5.66 -10.45
C PRO A 29 -2.05 -6.27 -9.05
N GLU A 30 -3.29 -6.46 -8.61
CA GLU A 30 -3.57 -6.97 -7.25
C GLU A 30 -2.86 -8.28 -6.92
N ALA A 31 -2.74 -9.20 -7.89
CA ALA A 31 -2.00 -10.44 -7.70
C ALA A 31 -0.53 -10.19 -7.29
N GLN A 32 0.13 -9.21 -7.91
CA GLN A 32 1.51 -8.82 -7.59
C GLN A 32 1.60 -8.11 -6.22
N TRP A 33 0.60 -7.31 -5.84
CA TRP A 33 0.52 -6.76 -4.48
C TRP A 33 0.45 -7.87 -3.41
N ARG A 34 -0.33 -8.93 -3.66
CA ARG A 34 -0.44 -10.08 -2.75
C ARG A 34 0.85 -10.88 -2.65
N GLU A 35 1.56 -11.05 -3.77
CA GLU A 35 2.89 -11.66 -3.77
C GLU A 35 3.90 -10.81 -2.97
N LEU A 36 3.89 -9.48 -3.14
CA LEU A 36 4.73 -8.57 -2.35
C LEU A 36 4.39 -8.61 -0.86
N SER A 37 3.10 -8.67 -0.51
CA SER A 37 2.65 -8.86 0.87
C SER A 37 3.17 -10.17 1.48
N SER A 38 3.10 -11.27 0.72
CA SER A 38 3.60 -12.58 1.19
C SER A 38 5.11 -12.61 1.39
N ASN A 39 5.85 -11.72 0.71
CA ASN A 39 7.30 -11.60 0.80
C ASN A 39 7.74 -10.36 1.60
N PHE A 40 6.83 -9.71 2.33
CA PHE A 40 7.05 -8.42 2.98
C PHE A 40 8.32 -8.40 3.85
N ASN A 41 8.51 -9.42 4.68
CA ASN A 41 9.67 -9.52 5.59
C ASN A 41 11.03 -9.74 4.89
N SER A 42 11.04 -10.09 3.60
CA SER A 42 12.26 -10.23 2.81
C SER A 42 12.77 -8.89 2.23
N LEU A 43 11.94 -7.85 2.28
CA LEU A 43 12.24 -6.54 1.73
C LEU A 43 13.02 -5.67 2.73
N SER A 44 13.71 -4.65 2.24
CA SER A 44 14.37 -3.66 3.10
C SER A 44 13.36 -2.88 3.93
N ILE A 45 13.82 -2.23 5.01
CA ILE A 45 12.97 -1.38 5.84
C ILE A 45 12.33 -0.27 5.01
N SER A 46 13.10 0.33 4.10
CA SER A 46 12.64 1.37 3.18
C SER A 46 11.56 0.84 2.24
N ASP A 47 11.75 -0.35 1.64
CA ASP A 47 10.76 -0.94 0.75
C ASP A 47 9.47 -1.34 1.47
N ARG A 48 9.55 -1.90 2.68
CA ARG A 48 8.38 -2.23 3.52
C ARG A 48 7.59 -0.99 3.90
N THR A 49 8.29 0.05 4.33
CA THR A 49 7.70 1.37 4.62
C THR A 49 6.99 1.94 3.40
N HIS A 50 7.66 1.89 2.23
CA HIS A 50 7.13 2.44 1.00
C HIS A 50 5.92 1.67 0.49
N LEU A 51 5.91 0.33 0.57
CA LEU A 51 4.75 -0.48 0.16
C LEU A 51 3.50 -0.12 0.97
N LEU A 52 3.63 0.12 2.28
CA LEU A 52 2.53 0.60 3.11
C LEU A 52 2.07 1.98 2.64
N GLU A 53 2.99 2.95 2.52
CA GLU A 53 2.66 4.32 2.10
C GLU A 53 1.96 4.36 0.73
N GLU A 54 2.49 3.64 -0.26
CA GLU A 54 1.97 3.59 -1.63
C GLU A 54 0.60 2.91 -1.70
N SER A 55 0.46 1.72 -1.11
CA SER A 55 -0.79 0.97 -1.19
C SER A 55 -1.96 1.75 -0.59
N PHE A 56 -1.76 2.42 0.55
CA PHE A 56 -2.77 3.31 1.13
C PHE A 56 -3.05 4.53 0.25
N SER A 57 -2.00 5.17 -0.30
CA SER A 57 -2.17 6.36 -1.14
C SER A 57 -2.86 6.06 -2.48
N ILE A 58 -2.63 4.89 -3.05
CA ILE A 58 -3.26 4.44 -4.31
C ILE A 58 -4.71 4.02 -4.03
N ALA A 59 -4.98 3.38 -2.88
CA ALA A 59 -6.34 3.05 -2.47
C ALA A 59 -7.18 4.29 -2.19
N GLU A 60 -6.60 5.31 -1.54
CA GLU A 60 -7.24 6.61 -1.33
C GLU A 60 -7.59 7.30 -2.67
N ALA A 61 -6.79 7.09 -3.71
CA ALA A 61 -7.06 7.58 -5.06
C ALA A 61 -8.11 6.74 -5.84
N GLY A 62 -8.67 5.68 -5.25
CA GLY A 62 -9.63 4.77 -5.89
C GLY A 62 -9.02 3.85 -6.95
N GLN A 63 -7.68 3.68 -6.95
CA GLN A 63 -6.94 2.90 -7.95
C GLN A 63 -6.49 1.53 -7.44
N LEU A 64 -6.83 1.19 -6.20
CA LEU A 64 -6.56 -0.09 -5.54
C LEU A 64 -7.64 -0.33 -4.48
N SER A 65 -8.13 -1.56 -4.34
CA SER A 65 -9.04 -1.89 -3.24
C SER A 65 -8.34 -1.69 -1.90
N TYR A 66 -9.03 -1.06 -0.92
CA TYR A 66 -8.53 -0.93 0.45
C TYR A 66 -8.28 -2.28 1.13
N GLU A 67 -8.83 -3.39 0.60
CA GLU A 67 -8.46 -4.74 1.06
C GLU A 67 -6.95 -4.98 1.00
N ILE A 68 -6.26 -4.47 -0.03
CA ILE A 68 -4.83 -4.69 -0.23
C ILE A 68 -3.97 -3.99 0.85
N PRO A 69 -4.04 -2.66 1.06
CA PRO A 69 -3.28 -2.01 2.13
C PRO A 69 -3.67 -2.51 3.52
N LEU A 70 -4.95 -2.82 3.77
CA LEU A 70 -5.37 -3.39 5.05
C LEU A 70 -4.80 -4.80 5.27
N ASP A 71 -4.77 -5.64 4.24
CA ASP A 71 -4.13 -6.95 4.31
C ASP A 71 -2.62 -6.84 4.53
N LEU A 72 -1.95 -5.87 3.87
CA LEU A 72 -0.53 -5.57 4.09
C LEU A 72 -0.21 -5.27 5.57
N THR A 73 -1.11 -4.58 6.29
CA THR A 73 -0.89 -4.30 7.73
C THR A 73 -0.80 -5.56 8.58
N LYS A 74 -1.30 -6.72 8.13
CA LYS A 74 -1.16 -7.98 8.87
C LYS A 74 0.30 -8.41 9.03
N ASN A 75 1.18 -8.03 8.10
CA ASN A 75 2.61 -8.31 8.20
C ASN A 75 3.28 -7.55 9.36
N LEU A 76 2.64 -6.49 9.88
CA LEU A 76 3.17 -5.73 11.01
C LEU A 76 3.21 -6.55 12.30
N ILE A 77 2.45 -7.65 12.41
CA ILE A 77 2.50 -8.55 13.57
C ILE A 77 3.93 -9.06 13.82
N THR A 78 4.73 -9.22 12.76
CA THR A 78 6.13 -9.65 12.84
C THR A 78 7.14 -8.52 12.64
N GLU A 79 6.68 -7.28 12.43
CA GLU A 79 7.54 -6.13 12.17
C GLU A 79 8.13 -5.57 13.46
N ILE A 80 9.44 -5.35 13.47
CA ILE A 80 10.19 -4.84 14.62
C ILE A 80 10.67 -3.40 14.42
N GLU A 81 10.69 -2.93 13.18
CA GLU A 81 11.23 -1.62 12.85
C GLU A 81 10.17 -0.53 13.04
N TYR A 82 10.60 0.61 13.57
CA TYR A 82 9.70 1.71 13.87
C TYR A 82 9.06 2.33 12.61
N THR A 83 9.82 2.47 11.53
CA THR A 83 9.39 3.26 10.36
C THR A 83 8.14 2.69 9.67
N PRO A 84 8.04 1.37 9.38
CA PRO A 84 6.81 0.79 8.84
C PRO A 84 5.61 0.96 9.77
N TRP A 85 5.81 0.77 11.09
CA TRP A 85 4.76 0.98 12.10
C TRP A 85 4.27 2.43 12.14
N SER A 86 5.18 3.40 12.03
CA SER A 86 4.86 4.82 12.03
C SER A 86 3.95 5.19 10.86
N VAL A 87 4.30 4.73 9.64
CA VAL A 87 3.48 4.93 8.44
C VAL A 87 2.12 4.27 8.57
N ALA A 88 2.08 2.98 8.94
CA ALA A 88 0.82 2.26 9.10
C ALA A 88 -0.10 2.91 10.13
N SER A 89 0.44 3.31 11.28
CA SER A 89 -0.32 4.01 12.33
C SER A 89 -0.91 5.32 11.82
N SER A 90 -0.13 6.12 11.09
CA SER A 90 -0.60 7.37 10.48
C SER A 90 -1.76 7.15 9.50
N LYS A 91 -1.64 6.13 8.62
CA LYS A 91 -2.70 5.79 7.65
C LYS A 91 -3.96 5.26 8.34
N LEU A 92 -3.82 4.39 9.34
CA LEU A 92 -4.94 3.86 10.12
C LEU A 92 -5.63 4.96 10.96
N GLN A 93 -4.88 5.91 11.54
CA GLN A 93 -5.45 7.07 12.21
C GLN A 93 -6.25 7.96 11.24
N THR A 94 -5.79 8.08 9.99
CA THR A 94 -6.51 8.81 8.95
C THR A 94 -7.86 8.14 8.65
N ILE A 95 -7.87 6.82 8.49
CA ILE A 95 -9.11 6.03 8.33
C ILE A 95 -10.01 6.18 9.56
N LEU A 96 -9.47 6.04 10.77
CA LEU A 96 -10.22 6.20 12.01
C LEU A 96 -10.89 7.57 12.09
N ARG A 97 -10.18 8.64 11.68
CA ARG A 97 -10.74 9.99 11.63
C ARG A 97 -11.95 10.06 10.70
N TYR A 98 -11.86 9.48 9.50
CA TYR A 98 -13.00 9.42 8.57
C TYR A 98 -14.19 8.67 9.16
N LEU A 99 -13.94 7.59 9.88
CA LEU A 99 -15.00 6.80 10.53
C LEU A 99 -15.60 7.51 11.76
N SER A 100 -14.80 8.28 12.50
CA SER A 100 -15.23 8.99 13.71
C SER A 100 -15.96 10.31 13.43
N GLY A 101 -15.69 10.93 12.27
CA GLY A 101 -16.26 12.20 11.86
C GLY A 101 -17.46 12.04 10.93
N SER A 102 -18.59 11.56 11.44
CA SER A 102 -19.87 11.50 10.68
C SER A 102 -20.59 12.86 10.64
N GLY A 103 -19.87 13.92 10.25
CA GLY A 103 -20.47 15.17 9.79
C GLY A 103 -20.68 15.10 8.27
N SER A 104 -21.82 15.58 7.77
CA SER A 104 -22.30 15.42 6.39
C SER A 104 -21.27 15.62 5.26
N ALA A 105 -20.27 16.49 5.44
CA ALA A 105 -19.20 16.72 4.46
C ALA A 105 -18.16 15.59 4.34
N GLN A 106 -18.00 14.74 5.35
CA GLN A 106 -17.04 13.61 5.35
C GLN A 106 -17.68 12.30 4.88
N GLU A 107 -19.00 12.20 4.98
CA GLU A 107 -19.79 11.06 4.50
C GLU A 107 -19.76 10.96 2.96
N GLU A 108 -19.76 12.09 2.26
CA GLU A 108 -19.58 12.16 0.80
C GLU A 108 -18.20 11.62 0.38
N THR A 109 -17.13 12.02 1.10
CA THR A 109 -15.76 11.56 0.84
C THR A 109 -15.60 10.07 1.13
N PHE A 110 -16.20 9.57 2.22
CA PHE A 110 -16.20 8.14 2.55
C PHE A 110 -16.99 7.32 1.51
N LYS A 111 -18.12 7.84 1.02
CA LYS A 111 -18.89 7.21 -0.08
C LYS A 111 -18.08 7.14 -1.37
N VAL A 112 -17.33 8.18 -1.75
CA VAL A 112 -16.43 8.12 -2.92
C VAL A 112 -15.35 7.03 -2.76
N ILE A 113 -14.85 6.82 -1.54
CA ILE A 113 -13.81 5.82 -1.25
C ILE A 113 -14.37 4.38 -1.26
N VAL A 114 -15.63 4.17 -0.84
CA VAL A 114 -16.20 2.82 -0.63
C VAL A 114 -17.10 2.36 -1.79
N HIS A 115 -17.63 3.27 -2.60
CA HIS A 115 -18.62 2.97 -3.65
C HIS A 115 -18.02 2.77 -5.06
N VAL A 116 -16.74 2.41 -5.19
CA VAL A 116 -16.21 1.84 -6.44
C VAL A 116 -16.55 0.34 -6.48
N TRP A 117 -17.85 0.03 -6.55
CA TRP A 117 -18.45 -1.24 -6.99
C TRP A 117 -19.84 -0.97 -7.57
#